data_AF-A0A7Y4Y7B5-F1
#
_entry.id   AF-A0A7Y4Y7B5-F1
#
_cell.length_a   1.000
_cell.length_b   1.000
_cell.length_c   1.000
_cell.angle_alpha   90.00
_cell.angle_beta   90.00
_cell.angle_gamma   90.00
#
_symmetry.space_group_name_H-M   'P 1'
#
loop_
_entity.id
_entity.type
_entity.pdbx_description
1 polymer ?
#
loop_
_entity_poly.entity_id
_entity_poly.type
_entity_poly.pdbx_seq_one_letter_code
_entity_poly.pdbx_strand_id
1 'polypeptide(L)'
;MTITEIQLLDNVLDALDRLYDEKLQVIDLWALLLATSEAMRHTAHFNVLAAPIEDLLAIVRSGESDDIQRDRALLASDLLRHYLANLLPIG
;
A
#
# COMPACT_ATOMS: atom_id res chain seq x y z
N MET A 1 13.11 -14.23 2.58
CA MET A 1 11.83 -14.04 1.89
C MET A 1 11.68 -15.12 0.83
N THR A 2 10.48 -15.67 0.68
CA THR A 2 10.11 -16.57 -0.42
C THR A 2 9.87 -15.77 -1.71
N ILE A 3 9.86 -16.45 -2.86
CA ILE A 3 9.52 -15.82 -4.14
C ILE A 3 8.11 -15.23 -4.10
N THR A 4 7.16 -15.94 -3.49
CA THR A 4 5.77 -15.46 -3.32
C THR A 4 5.70 -14.19 -2.46
N GLU A 5 6.44 -14.13 -1.36
CA GLU A 5 6.50 -12.93 -0.52
C GLU A 5 7.09 -11.75 -1.29
N ILE A 6 8.17 -11.96 -2.06
CA ILE A 6 8.76 -10.91 -2.91
C ILE A 6 7.73 -10.38 -3.88
N GLN A 7 7.02 -11.26 -4.60
CA GLN A 7 6.00 -10.86 -5.57
C GLN A 7 4.84 -10.08 -4.94
N LEU A 8 4.38 -10.49 -3.75
CA LEU A 8 3.34 -9.77 -3.03
C LEU A 8 3.78 -8.37 -2.63
N LEU A 9 5.00 -8.23 -2.09
CA LEU A 9 5.57 -6.95 -1.69
C LEU A 9 5.84 -6.04 -2.91
N ASP A 10 6.31 -6.61 -4.02
CA ASP A 10 6.57 -5.91 -5.27
C ASP A 10 5.27 -5.36 -5.89
N ASN A 11 4.20 -6.16 -5.90
CA ASN A 11 2.87 -5.71 -6.33
C ASN A 11 2.35 -4.55 -5.46
N VAL A 12 2.61 -4.56 -4.16
CA VAL A 12 2.25 -3.44 -3.28
C VAL A 12 3.06 -2.19 -3.61
N LEU A 13 4.36 -2.33 -3.85
CA LEU A 13 5.21 -1.20 -4.23
C LEU A 13 4.76 -0.60 -5.57
N ASP A 14 4.50 -1.42 -6.59
CA ASP A 14 3.95 -0.97 -7.87
C ASP A 14 2.61 -0.23 -7.69
N ALA A 15 1.71 -0.74 -6.86
CA ALA A 15 0.45 -0.08 -6.58
C ALA A 15 0.63 1.29 -5.89
N LEU A 16 1.58 1.39 -4.96
CA LEU A 16 1.94 2.65 -4.31
C LEU A 16 2.48 3.65 -5.33
N ASP A 17 3.42 3.25 -6.18
CA ASP A 17 3.96 4.13 -7.23
C ASP A 17 2.88 4.55 -8.25
N ARG A 18 1.95 3.65 -8.58
CA ARG A 18 0.80 3.98 -9.44
C ARG A 18 -0.19 4.93 -8.78
N LEU A 19 -0.30 4.96 -7.46
CA LEU A 19 -1.07 5.99 -6.75
C LEU A 19 -0.40 7.36 -6.91
N TYR A 20 0.94 7.44 -6.79
CA TYR A 20 1.71 8.68 -7.04
C TYR A 20 1.53 9.18 -8.49
N ASP A 21 1.53 8.26 -9.45
CA ASP A 21 1.36 8.55 -10.88
C ASP A 21 -0.09 8.86 -11.30
N GLU A 22 -1.04 8.94 -10.35
CA GLU A 22 -2.48 9.13 -10.60
C GLU A 22 -3.14 8.01 -11.43
N LYS A 23 -2.55 6.80 -11.45
CA LYS A 23 -2.99 5.63 -12.22
C LYS A 23 -3.73 4.58 -11.39
N LEU A 24 -3.98 4.84 -10.11
CA LEU A 24 -4.65 3.95 -9.17
C LEU A 24 -5.60 4.74 -8.27
N GLN A 25 -6.79 4.21 -8.01
CA GLN A 25 -7.70 4.80 -7.03
C GLN A 25 -7.33 4.34 -5.61
N VAL A 26 -7.61 5.18 -4.61
CA VAL A 26 -7.30 4.88 -3.20
C VAL A 26 -7.99 3.60 -2.71
N ILE A 27 -9.21 3.33 -3.20
CA ILE A 27 -9.96 2.11 -2.87
C ILE A 27 -9.24 0.84 -3.35
N ASP A 28 -8.61 0.88 -4.53
CA ASP A 28 -7.90 -0.27 -5.09
C ASP A 28 -6.62 -0.55 -4.28
N LEU A 29 -5.89 0.52 -3.90
CA LEU A 29 -4.73 0.39 -3.03
C LEU A 29 -5.13 -0.21 -1.67
N TRP A 30 -6.20 0.30 -1.06
CA TRP A 30 -6.71 -0.23 0.21
C TRP A 30 -7.06 -1.73 0.10
N ALA A 31 -7.77 -2.13 -0.96
CA ALA A 31 -8.16 -3.52 -1.17
C ALA A 31 -6.95 -4.43 -1.34
N LEU A 32 -5.95 -4.00 -2.11
CA LEU A 32 -4.70 -4.74 -2.30
C LEU A 32 -3.92 -4.89 -0.99
N LEU A 33 -3.78 -3.81 -0.22
CA LEU A 33 -3.07 -3.84 1.06
C LEU A 33 -3.76 -4.74 2.08
N LEU A 34 -5.09 -4.71 2.14
CA LEU A 34 -5.86 -5.61 2.99
C LEU A 34 -5.61 -7.08 2.60
N ALA A 35 -5.76 -7.42 1.33
CA ALA A 35 -5.53 -8.78 0.86
C ALA A 35 -4.08 -9.24 1.09
N THR A 36 -3.11 -8.36 0.84
CA THR A 36 -1.68 -8.67 0.97
C THR A 36 -1.26 -8.82 2.42
N SER A 37 -1.70 -7.93 3.31
CA SER A 37 -1.41 -8.04 4.75
C SER A 37 -1.97 -9.35 5.33
N GLU A 38 -3.18 -9.74 4.93
CA GLU A 38 -3.77 -11.02 5.32
C GLU A 38 -2.98 -12.22 4.81
N ALA A 39 -2.55 -12.20 3.54
CA ALA A 39 -1.67 -13.23 2.98
C ALA A 39 -0.31 -13.31 3.70
N MET A 40 0.15 -12.20 4.28
CA MET A 40 1.43 -12.05 4.96
C MET A 40 1.32 -12.05 6.48
N ARG A 41 0.18 -12.45 7.05
CA ARG A 41 -0.15 -12.37 8.49
C ARG A 41 0.89 -13.00 9.42
N HIS A 42 1.57 -14.06 8.97
CA HIS A 42 2.58 -14.77 9.76
C HIS A 42 4.03 -14.38 9.45
N THR A 43 4.23 -13.30 8.68
CA THR A 43 5.55 -12.80 8.29
C THR A 43 5.95 -11.60 9.13
N ALA A 44 7.24 -11.25 9.10
CA ALA A 44 7.74 -10.03 9.75
C ALA A 44 7.19 -8.73 9.12
N HIS A 45 6.59 -8.80 7.94
CA HIS A 45 6.11 -7.64 7.18
C HIS A 45 4.64 -7.30 7.47
N PHE A 46 3.91 -8.13 8.22
CA PHE A 46 2.48 -7.93 8.48
C PHE A 46 2.18 -6.54 9.06
N ASN A 47 2.85 -6.17 10.14
CA ASN A 47 2.54 -4.91 10.86
C ASN A 47 2.77 -3.67 9.99
N VAL A 48 3.80 -3.68 9.14
CA VAL A 48 4.08 -2.54 8.26
C VAL A 48 3.09 -2.46 7.10
N LEU A 49 2.66 -3.61 6.55
CA LEU A 49 1.61 -3.66 5.53
C LEU A 49 0.24 -3.26 6.08
N ALA A 50 -0.04 -3.63 7.33
CA ALA A 50 -1.32 -3.35 7.97
C ALA A 50 -1.46 -1.90 8.46
N ALA A 51 -0.34 -1.23 8.76
CA ALA A 51 -0.32 0.12 9.33
C ALA A 51 -1.19 1.15 8.59
N PRO A 52 -1.15 1.29 7.25
CA PRO A 52 -1.94 2.31 6.57
C PRO A 52 -3.41 1.91 6.32
N ILE A 53 -3.83 0.67 6.59
CA ILE A 53 -5.13 0.15 6.12
C ILE A 53 -6.31 0.92 6.70
N GLU A 54 -6.29 1.22 8.00
CA GLU A 54 -7.38 1.93 8.66
C GLU A 54 -7.50 3.38 8.16
N ASP A 55 -6.36 4.05 7.98
CA ASP A 55 -6.31 5.42 7.46
C ASP A 55 -6.80 5.49 6.02
N LEU A 56 -6.37 4.56 5.16
CA LEU A 56 -6.84 4.47 3.78
C LEU A 56 -8.35 4.21 3.70
N LEU A 57 -8.89 3.36 4.57
CA LEU A 57 -10.33 3.13 4.65
C LEU A 57 -11.08 4.40 5.06
N ALA A 58 -10.55 5.15 6.04
CA ALA A 58 -11.14 6.41 6.46
C ALA A 58 -11.13 7.45 5.34
N ILE A 59 -10.05 7.50 4.55
CA ILE A 59 -9.92 8.38 3.38
C ILE A 59 -10.96 8.02 2.32
N VAL A 60 -11.08 6.74 1.96
CA VAL A 60 -12.08 6.26 0.99
C VAL A 60 -13.51 6.61 1.43
N ARG A 61 -13.78 6.56 2.73
CA ARG A 61 -15.10 6.85 3.31
C ARG A 61 -15.36 8.33 3.57
N SER A 62 -14.40 9.21 3.32
CA SER A 62 -14.51 10.64 3.63
C SER A 62 -15.55 11.38 2.80
N GLY A 63 -15.85 10.88 1.59
CA GLY A 63 -16.70 11.58 0.61
C GLY A 63 -16.00 12.79 -0.03
N GLU A 64 -14.70 12.97 0.19
CA GLU A 64 -13.88 13.98 -0.49
C GLU A 64 -13.67 13.62 -1.97
N SER A 65 -13.20 14.57 -2.78
CA SER A 65 -12.85 14.29 -4.17
C SER A 65 -11.66 13.33 -4.28
N ASP A 66 -11.58 12.61 -5.40
CA ASP A 66 -10.50 11.66 -5.69
C ASP A 66 -9.11 12.28 -5.52
N ASP A 67 -8.94 13.56 -5.88
CA ASP A 67 -7.66 14.27 -5.73
C ASP A 67 -7.28 14.48 -4.26
N ILE A 68 -8.23 14.93 -3.43
CA ILE A 68 -7.97 15.12 -1.99
C ILE A 68 -7.72 13.76 -1.31
N GLN A 69 -8.50 12.75 -1.68
CA GLN A 69 -8.29 11.39 -1.17
C GLN A 69 -6.89 10.87 -1.53
N ARG A 70 -6.45 11.09 -2.77
CA ARG A 70 -5.12 10.70 -3.23
C ARG A 70 -4.02 11.38 -2.41
N ASP A 71 -4.06 12.70 -2.29
CA ASP A 71 -3.05 13.46 -1.53
C ASP A 71 -2.92 12.94 -0.09
N ARG A 72 -4.05 12.67 0.57
CA ARG A 72 -4.07 12.08 1.92
C ARG A 72 -3.54 10.65 1.95
N ALA A 73 -3.88 9.84 0.95
CA ALA A 73 -3.44 8.45 0.86
C ALA A 73 -1.93 8.35 0.61
N LEU A 74 -1.36 9.26 -0.18
CA LEU A 74 0.08 9.37 -0.38
C LEU A 74 0.80 9.60 0.95
N LEU A 75 0.31 10.54 1.77
CA LEU A 75 0.87 10.80 3.10
C LEU A 75 0.72 9.59 4.04
N ALA A 76 -0.44 8.94 4.06
CA ALA A 76 -0.71 7.79 4.93
C ALA A 76 0.13 6.56 4.57
N SER A 77 0.51 6.40 3.30
CA SER A 77 1.24 5.24 2.79
C SER A 77 2.73 5.47 2.52
N ASP A 78 3.24 6.69 2.72
CA ASP A 78 4.62 7.08 2.42
C ASP A 78 5.66 6.24 3.17
N LEU A 79 5.42 5.95 4.45
CA LEU A 79 6.32 5.10 5.24
C LEU A 79 6.41 3.67 4.69
N LEU A 80 5.28 3.12 4.25
CA LEU A 80 5.26 1.78 3.66
C LEU A 80 6.01 1.78 2.32
N ARG A 81 5.80 2.80 1.49
CA ARG A 81 6.52 2.93 0.21
C ARG A 81 8.03 2.97 0.41
N HIS A 82 8.52 3.81 1.32
CA HIS A 82 9.94 3.88 1.65
C HIS A 82 10.47 2.56 2.23
N TYR A 83 9.68 1.88 3.07
CA TYR A 83 10.06 0.58 3.60
C TYR A 83 10.27 -0.44 2.48
N LEU A 84 9.31 -0.56 1.55
CA LEU A 84 9.36 -1.52 0.46
C LEU A 84 10.48 -1.20 -0.55
N ALA A 85 10.67 0.08 -0.87
CA ALA A 85 11.74 0.52 -1.77
C ALA A 85 13.15 0.21 -1.23
N ASN A 86 13.33 0.16 0.09
CA ASN A 86 14.60 -0.23 0.71
C ASN A 86 14.75 -1.75 0.88
N LEU A 87 13.63 -2.47 0.99
CA LEU A 87 13.61 -3.91 1.23
C LEU A 87 13.81 -4.70 -0.07
N LEU A 88 13.16 -4.28 -1.15
CA LEU A 88 13.22 -4.96 -2.44
C LEU A 88 14.47 -4.53 -3.19
N PRO A 89 15.23 -5.48 -3.79
CA PRO A 89 16.35 -5.11 -4.63
C PRO A 89 15.86 -4.23 -5.77
N ILE A 90 16.58 -3.14 -6.03
CA ILE A 90 16.36 -2.30 -7.22
C ILE A 90 16.47 -3.26 -8.42
N GLY A 91 15.35 -3.49 -9.12
CA GLY A 91 15.31 -4.33 -10.31
C GLY A 91 16.27 -3.85 -11.39
#